data_AF-A0A645ERZ4-F1
#
_entry.id   AF-A0A645ERZ4-F1
#
_cell.length_a   1.000
_cell.length_b   1.000
_cell.length_c   1.000
_cell.angle_alpha   90.00
_cell.angle_beta   90.00
_cell.angle_gamma   90.00
#
_symmetry.space_group_name_H-M   'P 1'
#
loop_
_entity.id
_entity.type
_entity.pdbx_description
1 polymer ?
#
loop_
_entity_poly.entity_id
_entity_poly.type
_entity_poly.pdbx_seq_one_letter_code
_entity_poly.pdbx_strand_id
1 'polypeptide(L)' 'MKEVIFLDTVPPRPDLKCDKIKYLSVAHMFAEAIEYIYEEVSVSRLFN' A
#
# COMPACT_ATOMS: atom_id res chain seq x y z
N MET A 1 2.50 3.28 -23.17
CA MET A 1 2.72 3.09 -21.72
C MET A 1 3.58 1.85 -21.49
N LYS A 2 4.65 1.98 -20.70
CA LYS A 2 5.59 0.89 -20.40
C LYS A 2 5.08 -0.01 -19.26
N GLU A 3 4.60 0.59 -18.17
CA GLU A 3 3.96 -0.09 -17.03
C GLU A 3 3.15 0.93 -16.20
N VAL A 4 2.21 0.42 -15.40
CA VAL A 4 1.45 1.20 -14.42
C VAL A 4 1.52 0.47 -13.08
N ILE A 5 1.85 1.20 -12.02
CA ILE A 5 2.01 0.66 -10.67
C ILE A 5 0.95 1.27 -9.76
N PHE A 6 0.22 0.43 -9.03
CA PHE A 6 -0.75 0.82 -8.02
C PHE A 6 -0.37 0.28 -6.65
N LEU A 7 -0.98 0.84 -5.61
CA LEU A 7 -1.04 0.22 -4.29
C LEU A 7 -2.23 -0.74 -4.23
N ASP A 8 -2.13 -1.78 -3.42
CA ASP A 8 -3.21 -2.75 -3.15
C ASP A 8 -4.25 -2.25 -2.13
N THR A 9 -4.44 -0.93 -2.02
CA THR A 9 -5.43 -0.29 -1.13
C THR A 9 -6.87 -0.64 -1.49
N VAL A 10 -7.11 -0.90 -2.77
CA VAL A 10 -8.40 -1.38 -3.30
C VAL A 10 -8.12 -2.68 -4.05
N PRO A 11 -8.91 -3.75 -3.81
CA PRO A 11 -8.69 -5.01 -4.48
C PRO A 11 -8.84 -4.87 -6.01
N PRO A 12 -7.97 -5.52 -6.79
CA PRO A 12 -8.09 -5.53 -8.24
C PRO A 12 -9.38 -6.21 -8.67
N ARG A 13 -9.92 -5.76 -9.81
CA ARG A 13 -11.08 -6.40 -10.43
C ARG A 13 -10.68 -7.78 -10.96
N PRO A 14 -11.25 -8.89 -10.45
CA PRO A 14 -10.81 -10.24 -10.78
C PRO A 14 -11.08 -10.63 -12.24
N ASP A 15 -12.02 -9.95 -12.90
CA ASP A 15 -12.41 -10.12 -14.30
C ASP A 15 -11.46 -9.45 -15.31
N LEU A 16 -10.55 -8.59 -14.85
CA LEU A 16 -9.63 -7.82 -15.70
C LEU A 16 -8.18 -8.07 -15.31
N LYS A 17 -7.52 -8.97 -16.06
CA LYS A 17 -6.09 -9.20 -15.93
C LYS A 17 -5.33 -8.44 -17.03
N CYS A 18 -4.56 -7.43 -16.63
CA CYS A 18 -3.70 -6.67 -17.54
C CYS A 18 -2.24 -6.81 -17.10
N ASP A 19 -1.38 -7.41 -17.95
CA ASP A 19 0.02 -7.68 -17.62
C ASP A 19 0.88 -6.42 -17.43
N LYS A 20 0.34 -5.25 -17.80
CA LYS A 20 1.01 -3.95 -17.64
C LYS A 20 0.75 -3.31 -16.28
N ILE A 21 -0.17 -3.87 -15.49
CA ILE A 21 -0.55 -3.37 -14.17
C ILE A 21 0.17 -4.19 -13.09
N LYS A 22 0.91 -3.52 -12.22
CA LYS A 22 1.55 -4.12 -11.06
C LYS A 22 0.99 -3.51 -9.78
N TYR A 23 0.92 -4.30 -8.73
CA TYR A 23 0.48 -3.85 -7.40
C TYR A 23 1.63 -3.97 -6.42
N LEU A 24 1.81 -2.93 -5.61
CA LEU A 24 2.72 -2.91 -4.46
C LEU A 24 1.89 -2.98 -3.19
N SER A 25 2.36 -3.78 -2.23
CA SER A 25 1.61 -3.94 -0.99
C SER A 25 1.83 -2.79 -0.03
N VAL A 26 0.74 -2.21 0.45
CA VAL A 26 0.74 -1.17 1.50
C VAL A 26 0.58 -1.76 2.91
N ALA A 27 0.42 -3.08 3.02
CA ALA A 27 0.09 -3.75 4.29
C ALA A 27 1.11 -3.48 5.41
N HIS A 28 2.40 -3.44 5.08
CA HIS A 28 3.47 -3.16 6.05
C HIS A 28 3.36 -1.72 6.62
N MET A 29 3.14 -0.73 5.76
CA MET A 29 2.97 0.68 6.18
C MET A 29 1.75 0.84 7.10
N PHE A 30 0.65 0.13 6.82
CA PHE A 30 -0.52 0.16 7.69
C PHE A 30 -0.28 -0.55 9.02
N ALA A 31 0.43 -1.67 9.04
CA ALA A 31 0.78 -2.36 10.28
C ALA A 31 1.60 -1.45 11.21
N GLU A 32 2.64 -0.80 10.68
CA GLU A 32 3.48 0.13 11.45
C GLU A 32 2.70 1.38 11.90
N ALA A 33 1.82 1.92 11.06
CA ALA A 33 0.97 3.05 11.45
C ALA A 33 0.02 2.70 12.60
N ILE A 34 -0.57 1.50 12.59
CA ILE A 34 -1.44 1.01 13.67
C ILE A 34 -0.64 0.84 14.97
N GLU A 35 0.56 0.26 14.88
CA GLU A 35 1.46 0.09 16.02
C GLU A 35 1.85 1.45 16.63
N TYR A 36 2.25 2.44 15.82
CA TYR A 36 2.60 3.77 16.33
C TYR A 36 1.43 4.48 16.99
N ILE A 37 0.21 4.35 16.45
CA ILE A 37 -0.99 4.90 17.08
C ILE A 37 -1.25 4.22 18.43
N TYR A 38 -1.08 2.90 18.51
CA TYR A 38 -1.25 2.15 19.76
C TYR A 38 -0.21 2.52 20.82
N GLU A 39 1.04 2.77 20.41
CA GLU A 39 2.14 3.13 21.30
C GLU A 39 2.23 4.65 21.60
N GLU A 40 1.29 5.46 21.11
CA GLU A 40 1.30 6.92 21.21
C GLU A 40 2.59 7.56 20.63
N VAL A 41 3.19 6.92 19.64
CA VAL A 41 4.38 7.39 18.90
C VAL A 41 3.95 8.18 17.66
N SER A 42 4.71 9.20 17.28
CA SER A 42 4.40 10.00 16.09
C SER A 42 4.44 9.18 14.81
N VAL A 43 3.30 9.08 14.12
CA VAL A 43 3.14 8.45 12.80
C VAL A 43 3.97 9.15 11.71
N SER A 44 4.38 10.41 11.92
CA SER A 44 5.19 11.17 10.96
C SER A 44 6.54 10.51 10.64
N ARG A 45 7.02 9.61 11.51
CA ARG A 45 8.27 8.86 11.30
C ARG A 45 8.24 7.93 10.08
N LEU A 46 7.04 7.56 9.59
CA LEU A 46 6.87 6.77 8.38
C LEU A 46 7.22 7.52 7.08
N PHE A 47 7.34 8.86 7.13
CA PHE A 47 7.46 9.72 5.95
C PHE A 47 8.79 10.50 5.88
N ASN A 48 9.88 9.92 6.36
CA ASN A 48 11.22 10.53 6.28
C ASN A 48 11.75 10.68 4.84
#